data_AF-A0A3S1ET65-F1
#
_entry.id   AF-A0A3S1ET65-F1
#
_cell.length_a   1.000
_cell.length_b   1.000
_cell.length_c   1.000
_cell.angle_alpha   90.00
_cell.angle_beta   90.00
_cell.angle_gamma   90.00
#
_symmetry.space_group_name_H-M   'P 1'
#
loop_
_entity.id
_entity.type
_entity.pdbx_description
1 polymer ?
#
loop_
_entity_poly.entity_id
_entity_poly.type
_entity_poly.pdbx_seq_one_letter_code
_entity_poly.pdbx_strand_id
1 'polypeptide(L)'
;MGWVSRSRSLVLLSFLAACSSLTTSSTPKEGIPYFLPLTKVRYIVDYDTPSQSTMESYNTADRSRPYYLSYQEDSLADENLCVDRTDTGLLKKIYFGAQDRLPDVILNVLEIAARSGVPVSGEEQEVNARGRCSGKAISEWMDPYDQVAISRFNATLCGIKVEVPDFSGIGSLPETACPRNGVCFATKSDFQYYFRSRNGNIINKGTGTVASRRDVGWINIKTAFFNKRITLLDFNEGVLNTVRIRKDSEILGISQLPLNAVERLLAVPGNALGMAFAGYQERLLYLQQRKALKDAGAVDRPAQDPDTAIATTVTACKPSG
;
A
#
# COMPACT_ATOMS: atom_id res chain seq x y z
N MET A 1 2.14 5.28 63.33
CA MET A 1 2.65 5.01 61.98
C MET A 1 1.51 4.48 61.14
N GLY A 2 1.02 5.25 60.16
CA GLY A 2 -0.13 4.86 59.33
C GLY A 2 0.31 4.35 57.96
N TRP A 3 -0.16 3.17 57.56
CA TRP A 3 0.06 2.63 56.21
C TRP A 3 -1.02 3.13 55.25
N VAL A 4 -0.61 3.84 54.20
CA VAL A 4 -1.52 4.32 53.14
C VAL A 4 -1.55 3.30 52.01
N SER A 5 -2.62 2.49 51.95
CA SER A 5 -2.86 1.59 50.82
C SER A 5 -3.32 2.39 49.60
N ARG A 6 -2.50 2.40 48.54
CA ARG A 6 -2.86 2.99 47.25
C ARG A 6 -3.32 1.89 46.29
N SER A 7 -4.63 1.74 46.15
CA SER A 7 -5.23 0.93 45.08
C SER A 7 -4.84 1.49 43.71
N ARG A 8 -4.29 0.65 42.84
CA ARG A 8 -4.02 1.00 41.43
C ARG A 8 -5.12 0.42 40.56
N SER A 9 -6.07 1.26 40.13
CA SER A 9 -7.05 0.86 39.13
C SER A 9 -6.37 0.56 37.80
N LEU A 10 -6.41 -0.70 37.38
CA LEU A 10 -5.94 -1.14 36.08
C LEU A 10 -7.02 -0.87 35.03
N VAL A 11 -6.91 0.25 34.30
CA VAL A 11 -7.85 0.57 33.21
C VAL A 11 -7.47 -0.24 31.98
N LEU A 12 -8.17 -1.35 31.75
CA LEU A 12 -8.01 -2.19 30.58
C LEU A 12 -8.76 -1.57 29.39
N LEU A 13 -8.07 -0.81 28.53
CA LEU A 13 -8.67 -0.28 27.29
C LEU A 13 -8.81 -1.37 26.22
N SER A 14 -10.01 -1.94 26.15
CA SER A 14 -10.41 -2.88 25.10
C SER A 14 -10.73 -2.15 23.78
N PHE A 15 -9.74 -1.96 22.91
CA PHE A 15 -9.95 -1.50 21.53
C PHE A 15 -10.51 -2.64 20.65
N LEU A 16 -11.81 -2.91 20.76
CA LEU A 16 -12.55 -3.75 19.82
C LEU A 16 -12.90 -2.93 18.57
N ALA A 17 -12.16 -3.14 17.48
CA ALA A 17 -12.52 -2.60 16.18
C ALA A 17 -13.73 -3.38 15.62
N ALA A 18 -14.85 -2.67 15.39
CA ALA A 18 -16.05 -3.29 14.84
C ALA A 18 -15.85 -3.69 13.38
N CYS A 19 -15.79 -5.00 13.11
CA CYS A 19 -15.94 -5.52 11.75
C CYS A 19 -17.43 -5.53 11.38
N SER A 20 -17.85 -4.55 10.58
CA SER A 20 -19.22 -4.48 10.06
C SER A 20 -19.44 -5.53 8.98
N SER A 21 -20.42 -6.40 9.15
CA SER A 21 -20.90 -7.31 8.11
C SER A 21 -21.61 -6.52 7.01
N LEU A 22 -21.04 -6.51 5.80
CA LEU A 22 -21.66 -5.87 4.64
C LEU A 22 -22.73 -6.77 4.02
N THR A 23 -23.96 -6.27 3.92
CA THR A 23 -25.01 -6.85 3.08
C THR A 23 -24.93 -6.29 1.66
N THR A 24 -25.03 -7.19 0.67
CA THR A 24 -24.89 -6.87 -0.76
C THR A 24 -26.22 -6.50 -1.42
N SER A 25 -26.15 -5.58 -2.38
CA SER A 25 -27.28 -5.17 -3.23
C SER A 25 -26.80 -5.13 -4.68
N SER A 26 -27.63 -5.62 -5.61
CA SER A 26 -27.36 -5.69 -7.05
C SER A 26 -27.80 -4.37 -7.73
N THR A 27 -27.03 -3.72 -8.62
CA THR A 27 -25.83 -4.12 -9.37
C THR A 27 -24.74 -3.01 -9.47
N PRO A 28 -23.80 -2.92 -8.52
CA PRO A 28 -22.55 -2.17 -8.65
C PRO A 28 -21.40 -3.08 -9.12
N LYS A 29 -20.23 -2.50 -9.45
CA LYS A 29 -18.99 -3.27 -9.60
C LYS A 29 -18.71 -4.02 -8.29
N GLU A 30 -18.66 -5.35 -8.34
CA GLU A 30 -18.42 -6.20 -7.16
C GLU A 30 -17.06 -5.86 -6.53
N GLY A 31 -17.07 -5.61 -5.22
CA GLY A 31 -15.88 -5.31 -4.44
C GLY A 31 -16.00 -4.05 -3.58
N ILE A 32 -15.04 -3.88 -2.67
CA ILE A 32 -14.97 -2.73 -1.77
C ILE A 32 -14.32 -1.56 -2.52
N PRO A 33 -15.02 -0.44 -2.77
CA PRO A 33 -14.46 0.68 -3.50
C PRO A 33 -13.44 1.44 -2.64
N TYR A 34 -12.36 1.89 -3.25
CA TYR A 34 -11.34 2.72 -2.63
C TYR A 34 -10.68 3.65 -3.66
N PHE A 35 -9.96 4.65 -3.17
CA PHE A 35 -9.18 5.56 -4.02
C PHE A 35 -7.70 5.44 -3.71
N LEU A 36 -6.87 5.62 -4.74
CA LEU A 36 -5.45 5.86 -4.56
C LEU A 36 -5.21 7.33 -4.19
N PRO A 37 -4.13 7.65 -3.46
CA PRO A 37 -3.75 9.02 -3.22
C PRO A 37 -3.18 9.65 -4.49
N LEU A 38 -3.56 10.90 -4.70
CA LEU A 38 -2.95 11.82 -5.63
C LEU A 38 -2.36 12.97 -4.83
N THR A 39 -1.05 13.19 -4.95
CA THR A 39 -0.44 14.39 -4.39
C THR A 39 -0.82 15.59 -5.25
N LYS A 40 -1.36 16.63 -4.61
CA LYS A 40 -1.54 17.94 -5.20
C LYS A 40 -0.41 18.85 -4.75
N VAL A 41 0.09 19.67 -5.67
CA VAL A 41 1.16 20.64 -5.42
C VAL A 41 0.64 22.07 -5.60
N ARG A 42 1.25 22.98 -4.87
CA ARG A 42 1.04 24.43 -4.99
C ARG A 42 2.39 25.11 -5.08
N TYR A 43 2.59 25.91 -6.12
CA TYR A 43 3.79 26.71 -6.30
C TYR A 43 3.57 28.12 -5.73
N ILE A 44 4.54 28.62 -4.97
CA ILE A 44 4.56 29.96 -4.41
C ILE A 44 5.76 30.67 -5.02
N VAL A 45 5.51 31.62 -5.92
CA VAL A 45 6.52 32.45 -6.57
C VAL A 45 6.58 33.79 -5.88
N ASP A 46 7.75 34.14 -5.34
CA ASP A 46 8.00 35.44 -4.72
C ASP A 46 8.75 36.32 -5.73
N TYR A 47 8.15 37.41 -6.22
CA TYR A 47 8.78 38.26 -7.22
C TYR A 47 9.88 39.16 -6.65
N ASP A 48 9.80 39.47 -5.35
CA ASP A 48 10.73 40.35 -4.66
C ASP A 48 11.99 39.57 -4.23
N THR A 49 11.84 38.28 -3.93
CA THR A 49 12.91 37.33 -3.63
C THR A 49 12.74 35.99 -4.39
N PRO A 50 12.95 35.95 -5.73
CA PRO A 50 12.67 34.76 -6.55
C PRO A 50 13.37 33.46 -6.12
N SER A 51 14.53 33.55 -5.46
CA SER A 51 15.24 32.42 -4.86
C SER A 51 14.53 31.78 -3.66
N GLN A 52 13.58 32.48 -3.01
CA GLN A 52 12.73 31.97 -1.93
C GLN A 52 11.40 31.38 -2.43
N SER A 53 11.19 31.26 -3.74
CA SER A 53 10.01 30.60 -4.30
C SER A 53 9.99 29.11 -3.88
N THR A 54 8.85 28.60 -3.42
CA THR A 54 8.69 27.25 -2.85
C THR A 54 7.57 26.44 -3.50
N MET A 55 7.49 25.15 -3.15
CA MET A 55 6.38 24.27 -3.47
C MET A 55 5.84 23.65 -2.18
N GLU A 56 4.53 23.74 -1.98
CA GLU A 56 3.78 23.00 -0.96
C GLU A 56 3.16 21.74 -1.59
N SER A 57 2.90 20.70 -0.81
CA SER A 57 2.21 19.49 -1.27
C SER A 57 1.31 18.87 -0.20
N TYR A 58 0.21 18.25 -0.62
CA TYR A 58 -0.65 17.43 0.24
C TYR A 58 -1.27 16.27 -0.55
N ASN A 59 -1.69 15.21 0.15
CA ASN A 59 -2.31 14.04 -0.46
C ASN A 59 -3.83 14.13 -0.39
N THR A 60 -4.52 13.71 -1.46
CA THR A 60 -5.98 13.61 -1.50
C THR A 60 -6.44 12.36 -2.26
N ALA A 61 -7.68 11.93 -2.05
CA ALA A 61 -8.26 10.80 -2.77
C ALA A 61 -8.50 11.13 -4.24
N ASP A 62 -7.96 10.32 -5.17
CA ASP A 62 -8.23 10.48 -6.60
C ASP A 62 -9.63 9.97 -6.97
N ARG A 63 -10.63 10.80 -6.69
CA ARG A 63 -12.04 10.50 -6.94
C ARG A 63 -12.38 10.31 -8.43
N SER A 64 -11.50 10.70 -9.35
CA SER A 64 -11.71 10.45 -10.78
C SER A 64 -11.46 9.00 -11.20
N ARG A 65 -10.77 8.22 -10.36
CA ARG A 65 -10.37 6.82 -10.63
C ARG A 65 -10.67 5.92 -9.42
N PRO A 66 -11.93 5.47 -9.24
CA PRO A 66 -12.27 4.50 -8.21
C PRO A 66 -11.67 3.12 -8.54
N TYR A 67 -10.94 2.57 -7.59
CA TYR A 67 -10.48 1.18 -7.58
C TYR A 67 -11.47 0.33 -6.78
N TYR A 68 -11.54 -0.96 -7.11
CA TYR A 68 -12.44 -1.90 -6.47
C TYR A 68 -11.63 -3.10 -6.02
N LEU A 69 -11.61 -3.36 -4.71
CA LEU A 69 -11.09 -4.61 -4.21
C LEU A 69 -12.18 -5.66 -4.37
N SER A 70 -12.23 -6.28 -5.55
CA SER A 70 -12.98 -7.52 -5.73
C SER A 70 -12.26 -8.63 -4.99
N TYR A 71 -13.03 -9.39 -4.23
CA TYR A 71 -12.55 -10.50 -3.43
C TYR A 71 -13.60 -11.60 -3.51
N GLN A 72 -13.13 -12.78 -3.90
CA GLN A 72 -13.94 -13.98 -4.02
C GLN A 72 -13.35 -15.00 -3.07
N GLU A 73 -14.09 -15.28 -2.00
CA GLU A 73 -13.79 -16.33 -1.02
C GLU A 73 -13.57 -17.66 -1.74
N ASP A 74 -12.48 -18.33 -1.44
CA ASP A 74 -12.27 -19.71 -1.85
C ASP A 74 -13.05 -20.64 -0.93
N SER A 75 -13.99 -21.42 -1.47
CA SER A 75 -14.77 -22.39 -0.68
C SER A 75 -13.89 -23.47 -0.04
N LEU A 76 -12.67 -23.65 -0.55
CA LEU A 76 -11.64 -24.54 -0.02
C LEU A 76 -10.77 -23.88 1.07
N ALA A 77 -11.07 -22.68 1.56
CA ALA A 77 -10.28 -22.03 2.61
C ALA A 77 -11.12 -21.23 3.63
N ASP A 78 -10.62 -21.16 4.87
CA ASP A 78 -11.06 -20.19 5.87
C ASP A 78 -10.35 -18.87 5.60
N GLU A 79 -11.00 -17.99 4.85
CA GLU A 79 -10.42 -16.71 4.45
C GLU A 79 -11.15 -15.53 5.08
N ASN A 80 -10.39 -14.59 5.62
CA ASN A 80 -10.87 -13.44 6.38
C ASN A 80 -10.20 -12.18 5.84
N LEU A 81 -10.96 -11.37 5.08
CA LEU A 81 -10.54 -10.07 4.57
C LEU A 81 -11.14 -8.93 5.40
N CYS A 82 -10.30 -8.02 5.88
CA CYS A 82 -10.69 -6.79 6.57
C CYS A 82 -10.04 -5.58 5.90
N VAL A 83 -10.84 -4.57 5.55
CA VAL A 83 -10.39 -3.37 4.83
C VAL A 83 -10.78 -2.12 5.62
N ASP A 84 -9.79 -1.41 6.13
CA ASP A 84 -9.93 -0.12 6.80
C ASP A 84 -9.62 1.02 5.81
N ARG A 85 -10.47 2.03 5.80
CA ARG A 85 -10.41 3.20 4.89
C ARG A 85 -10.57 4.47 5.71
N THR A 86 -9.96 5.54 5.24
CA THR A 86 -10.28 6.90 5.68
C THR A 86 -11.70 7.29 5.24
N ASP A 87 -12.24 8.33 5.87
CA ASP A 87 -13.45 9.05 5.45
C ASP A 87 -13.39 9.57 4.00
N THR A 88 -12.19 9.95 3.53
CA THR A 88 -11.97 10.35 2.12
C THR A 88 -12.01 9.18 1.13
N GLY A 89 -11.95 7.94 1.62
CA GLY A 89 -11.95 6.70 0.83
C GLY A 89 -10.55 6.17 0.45
N LEU A 90 -9.47 6.81 0.93
CA LEU A 90 -8.11 6.25 0.85
C LEU A 90 -7.98 4.99 1.72
N LEU A 91 -7.21 4.01 1.27
CA LEU A 91 -6.82 2.86 2.09
C LEU A 91 -6.03 3.31 3.32
N LYS A 92 -6.32 2.67 4.46
CA LYS A 92 -5.60 2.85 5.73
C LYS A 92 -4.96 1.55 6.18
N LYS A 93 -5.69 0.44 6.06
CA LYS A 93 -5.16 -0.90 6.37
C LYS A 93 -5.89 -1.98 5.60
N ILE A 94 -5.18 -3.01 5.17
CA ILE A 94 -5.78 -4.27 4.73
C ILE A 94 -5.17 -5.40 5.53
N TYR A 95 -6.03 -6.25 6.08
CA TYR A 95 -5.67 -7.51 6.70
C TYR A 95 -6.33 -8.63 5.94
N PHE A 96 -5.56 -9.63 5.54
CA PHE A 96 -6.04 -10.82 4.88
C PHE A 96 -5.40 -12.04 5.54
N GLY A 97 -6.22 -12.90 6.15
CA GLY A 97 -5.81 -14.21 6.64
C GLY A 97 -6.48 -15.30 5.81
N ALA A 98 -5.74 -16.30 5.37
CA ALA A 98 -6.27 -17.49 4.70
C ALA A 98 -5.68 -18.75 5.32
N GLN A 99 -6.51 -19.76 5.55
CA GLN A 99 -6.15 -21.08 6.03
C GLN A 99 -6.82 -22.15 5.18
N ASP A 100 -6.06 -23.13 4.72
CA ASP A 100 -6.53 -24.18 3.81
C ASP A 100 -7.55 -25.13 4.50
N ARG A 101 -8.65 -25.42 3.80
CA ARG A 101 -9.75 -26.35 4.13
C ARG A 101 -9.97 -27.38 3.00
N LEU A 102 -8.95 -27.71 2.21
CA LEU A 102 -9.06 -28.57 1.03
C LEU A 102 -9.78 -29.93 1.18
N PRO A 103 -9.91 -30.58 2.37
CA PRO A 103 -10.70 -31.80 2.49
C PRO A 103 -12.19 -31.67 2.16
N ASP A 104 -12.80 -30.48 2.28
CA ASP A 104 -14.24 -30.41 2.56
C ASP A 104 -15.16 -29.90 1.41
N VAL A 105 -14.70 -29.17 0.38
CA VAL A 105 -15.64 -28.45 -0.54
C VAL A 105 -15.30 -28.50 -2.04
N ILE A 106 -15.82 -29.51 -2.75
CA ILE A 106 -15.74 -29.60 -4.22
C ILE A 106 -16.82 -28.71 -4.90
N LEU A 107 -16.34 -27.62 -5.52
CA LEU A 107 -16.77 -26.97 -6.77
C LEU A 107 -18.26 -26.73 -7.08
N ASN A 108 -18.58 -25.48 -7.47
CA ASN A 108 -18.99 -25.19 -8.85
C ASN A 108 -18.83 -23.72 -9.26
N VAL A 109 -18.71 -23.49 -10.57
CA VAL A 109 -18.31 -22.21 -11.22
C VAL A 109 -19.43 -21.71 -12.14
N LEU A 110 -19.56 -20.39 -12.34
CA LEU A 110 -19.81 -19.78 -13.66
C LEU A 110 -19.61 -18.25 -13.69
N GLU A 111 -19.56 -17.71 -14.91
CA GLU A 111 -18.90 -16.48 -15.36
C GLU A 111 -19.89 -15.51 -16.05
N ILE A 112 -19.60 -14.20 -16.16
CA ILE A 112 -20.16 -13.30 -17.22
C ILE A 112 -19.37 -11.99 -17.43
N ALA A 113 -19.51 -11.40 -18.62
CA ALA A 113 -18.77 -10.27 -19.20
C ALA A 113 -19.69 -9.40 -20.11
N ALA A 114 -19.44 -8.13 -20.47
CA ALA A 114 -18.49 -7.06 -20.08
C ALA A 114 -18.92 -5.72 -20.75
N ARG A 115 -18.00 -4.73 -20.92
CA ARG A 115 -18.16 -3.40 -21.61
C ARG A 115 -18.88 -2.34 -20.73
N SER A 116 -18.82 -1.01 -20.96
CA SER A 116 -18.24 -0.16 -22.03
C SER A 116 -17.82 1.22 -21.45
N GLY A 117 -17.19 2.11 -22.22
CA GLY A 117 -16.91 3.52 -21.82
C GLY A 117 -17.12 4.54 -22.95
N VAL A 118 -17.05 5.85 -22.65
CA VAL A 118 -17.06 7.00 -23.59
C VAL A 118 -16.27 8.18 -22.95
N PRO A 119 -15.49 8.98 -23.70
CA PRO A 119 -14.76 10.15 -23.19
C PRO A 119 -15.47 11.50 -23.48
N VAL A 120 -15.07 12.58 -22.79
CA VAL A 120 -15.31 13.98 -23.19
C VAL A 120 -14.11 14.87 -22.81
N SER A 121 -13.71 15.76 -23.70
CA SER A 121 -12.65 16.79 -23.51
C SER A 121 -13.25 18.18 -23.27
N GLY A 122 -12.48 19.07 -22.65
CA GLY A 122 -12.79 20.50 -22.52
C GLY A 122 -11.65 21.37 -23.06
N GLU A 123 -12.00 22.46 -23.73
CA GLU A 123 -11.11 23.39 -24.42
C GLU A 123 -10.70 24.56 -23.49
N GLU A 124 -9.57 25.22 -23.78
CA GLU A 124 -8.93 26.18 -22.85
C GLU A 124 -8.86 27.60 -23.45
N GLN A 125 -9.08 28.62 -22.63
CA GLN A 125 -9.22 30.01 -23.06
C GLN A 125 -8.08 30.89 -22.52
N GLU A 126 -7.40 31.62 -23.41
CA GLU A 126 -6.20 32.40 -23.10
C GLU A 126 -6.55 33.84 -22.68
N VAL A 127 -5.93 34.34 -21.59
CA VAL A 127 -6.14 35.71 -21.07
C VAL A 127 -4.80 36.45 -21.00
N ASN A 128 -4.67 37.53 -21.77
CA ASN A 128 -3.47 38.37 -21.80
C ASN A 128 -3.62 39.61 -20.90
N ALA A 129 -2.86 39.68 -19.80
CA ALA A 129 -2.77 40.87 -18.95
C ALA A 129 -1.31 41.19 -18.60
N ARG A 130 -0.74 42.26 -19.19
CA ARG A 130 0.62 42.73 -18.88
C ARG A 130 0.61 43.72 -17.72
N GLY A 131 0.46 43.19 -16.51
CA GLY A 131 0.70 43.93 -15.27
C GLY A 131 2.19 44.15 -14.98
N ARG A 132 2.50 45.11 -14.11
CA ARG A 132 3.81 45.25 -13.47
C ARG A 132 3.77 44.41 -12.19
N CYS A 133 4.65 43.43 -12.05
CA CYS A 133 4.48 42.37 -11.05
C CYS A 133 5.44 42.53 -9.88
N SER A 134 4.89 42.41 -8.67
CA SER A 134 5.53 42.57 -7.37
C SER A 134 4.74 41.76 -6.34
N GLY A 135 5.37 41.33 -5.24
CA GLY A 135 4.72 40.45 -4.25
C GLY A 135 4.72 38.97 -4.65
N LYS A 136 3.67 38.23 -4.28
CA LYS A 136 3.61 36.76 -4.41
C LYS A 136 2.52 36.29 -5.37
N ALA A 137 2.87 35.39 -6.29
CA ALA A 137 1.93 34.58 -7.05
C ALA A 137 1.83 33.18 -6.43
N ILE A 138 0.61 32.72 -6.17
CA ILE A 138 0.34 31.41 -5.56
C ILE A 138 -0.54 30.61 -6.51
N SER A 139 -0.14 29.39 -6.85
CA SER A 139 -0.94 28.54 -7.72
C SER A 139 -2.13 27.93 -6.99
N GLU A 140 -3.14 27.52 -7.76
CA GLU A 140 -4.11 26.54 -7.30
C GLU A 140 -3.43 25.20 -6.98
N TRP A 141 -4.13 24.34 -6.24
CA TRP A 141 -3.68 22.98 -5.95
C TRP A 141 -3.87 22.09 -7.19
N MET A 142 -2.78 21.80 -7.90
CA MET A 142 -2.80 21.06 -9.17
C MET A 142 -2.11 19.70 -9.06
N ASP A 143 -2.37 18.82 -10.04
CA ASP A 143 -1.54 17.61 -10.20
C ASP A 143 -0.15 18.05 -10.72
N PRO A 144 0.96 17.61 -10.10
CA PRO A 144 2.32 17.99 -10.48
C PRO A 144 2.71 17.61 -11.92
N TYR A 145 1.93 16.77 -12.59
CA TYR A 145 2.15 16.36 -13.98
C TYR A 145 1.10 16.91 -14.96
N ASP A 146 0.16 17.73 -14.49
CA ASP A 146 -0.82 18.42 -15.33
C ASP A 146 -0.17 19.62 -16.03
N GLN A 147 0.42 19.35 -17.20
CA GLN A 147 1.09 20.35 -18.04
C GLN A 147 0.15 21.49 -18.46
N VAL A 148 -1.17 21.24 -18.51
CA VAL A 148 -2.19 22.22 -18.86
C VAL A 148 -2.39 23.20 -17.70
N ALA A 149 -2.54 22.69 -16.47
CA ALA A 149 -2.58 23.51 -15.26
C ALA A 149 -1.26 24.28 -15.01
N ILE A 150 -0.10 23.66 -15.26
CA ILE A 150 1.21 24.30 -15.17
C ILE A 150 1.36 25.42 -16.22
N SER A 151 0.89 25.19 -17.45
CA SER A 151 0.92 26.21 -18.52
C SER A 151 0.00 27.39 -18.22
N ARG A 152 -1.22 27.13 -17.72
CA ARG A 152 -2.11 28.17 -17.19
C ARG A 152 -1.45 29.00 -16.09
N PHE A 153 -0.83 28.36 -15.10
CA PHE A 153 -0.14 29.10 -14.04
C PHE A 153 1.03 29.91 -14.61
N ASN A 154 1.84 29.33 -15.49
CA ASN A 154 2.94 30.03 -16.16
C ASN A 154 2.48 31.24 -16.99
N ALA A 155 1.29 31.21 -17.60
CA ALA A 155 0.71 32.36 -18.29
C ALA A 155 0.39 33.53 -17.33
N THR A 156 0.13 33.26 -16.05
CA THR A 156 -0.01 34.30 -15.01
C THR A 156 1.32 34.83 -14.48
N LEU A 157 2.45 34.15 -14.74
CA LEU A 157 3.74 34.48 -14.16
C LEU A 157 4.55 35.49 -15.00
N CYS A 158 5.13 36.48 -14.31
CA CYS A 158 5.79 37.59 -14.96
C CYS A 158 7.29 37.36 -15.19
N GLY A 159 7.64 36.60 -16.23
CA GLY A 159 9.04 36.35 -16.59
C GLY A 159 9.77 35.38 -15.66
N ILE A 160 9.02 34.66 -14.82
CA ILE A 160 9.40 33.42 -14.17
C ILE A 160 8.50 32.33 -14.76
N LYS A 161 9.02 31.12 -14.96
CA LYS A 161 8.21 29.93 -15.26
C LYS A 161 8.53 28.81 -14.29
N VAL A 162 7.51 28.06 -13.90
CA VAL A 162 7.64 26.72 -13.29
C VAL A 162 7.89 25.73 -14.42
N GLU A 163 8.94 24.92 -14.27
CA GLU A 163 9.26 23.83 -15.17
C GLU A 163 9.39 22.54 -14.36
N VAL A 164 8.65 21.53 -14.80
CA VAL A 164 8.70 20.16 -14.28
C VAL A 164 9.31 19.30 -15.38
N PRO A 165 10.34 18.47 -15.11
CA PRO A 165 10.87 17.54 -16.09
C PRO A 165 9.76 16.69 -16.68
N ASP A 166 9.74 16.58 -18.01
CA ASP A 166 8.91 15.57 -18.62
C ASP A 166 9.56 14.19 -18.41
N PHE A 167 8.91 13.37 -17.59
CA PHE A 167 9.32 11.99 -17.31
C PHE A 167 8.88 11.00 -18.41
N SER A 168 8.48 11.48 -19.59
CA SER A 168 8.07 10.67 -20.75
C SER A 168 9.09 9.61 -21.22
N GLY A 169 10.36 9.72 -20.80
CA GLY A 169 11.40 8.72 -21.05
C GLY A 169 11.43 7.52 -20.08
N ILE A 170 10.84 7.63 -18.89
CA ILE A 170 10.62 6.46 -18.02
C ILE A 170 9.29 5.89 -18.43
N GLY A 171 9.32 4.81 -19.22
CA GLY A 171 8.12 4.21 -19.80
C GLY A 171 7.04 3.99 -18.75
N SER A 172 6.02 4.85 -18.78
CA SER A 172 4.83 4.69 -17.96
C SER A 172 4.25 3.33 -18.28
N LEU A 173 4.35 2.40 -17.33
CA LEU A 173 3.72 1.08 -17.49
C LEU A 173 2.24 1.35 -17.84
N PRO A 174 1.73 0.71 -18.92
CA PRO A 174 0.43 1.07 -19.49
C PRO A 174 -0.63 0.98 -18.40
N GLU A 175 -1.17 2.15 -18.02
CA GLU A 175 -2.00 2.43 -16.84
C GLU A 175 -2.40 1.16 -16.09
N THR A 176 -1.54 0.73 -15.15
CA THR A 176 -1.44 -0.68 -14.75
C THR A 176 -2.79 -1.22 -14.34
N ALA A 177 -3.39 -2.01 -15.25
CA ALA A 177 -4.76 -2.48 -15.09
C ALA A 177 -4.84 -3.29 -13.79
N CYS A 178 -5.54 -2.74 -12.80
CA CYS A 178 -5.52 -3.32 -11.46
C CYS A 178 -6.05 -4.76 -11.54
N PRO A 179 -5.25 -5.79 -11.21
CA PRO A 179 -5.70 -7.16 -11.35
C PRO A 179 -6.85 -7.39 -10.38
N ARG A 180 -7.93 -8.04 -10.84
CA ARG A 180 -9.16 -8.27 -10.04
C ARG A 180 -8.89 -8.86 -8.65
N ASN A 181 -7.83 -9.66 -8.51
CA ASN A 181 -7.47 -10.36 -7.26
C ASN A 181 -6.34 -9.67 -6.47
N GLY A 182 -6.00 -8.41 -6.81
CA GLY A 182 -4.92 -7.67 -6.20
C GLY A 182 -5.36 -6.32 -5.62
N VAL A 183 -4.65 -5.89 -4.58
CA VAL A 183 -4.73 -4.52 -4.07
C VAL A 183 -3.74 -3.68 -4.86
N CYS A 184 -4.24 -2.71 -5.64
CA CYS A 184 -3.40 -1.63 -6.16
C CYS A 184 -3.13 -0.58 -5.08
N PHE A 185 -1.93 -0.03 -5.11
CA PHE A 185 -1.44 1.00 -4.20
C PHE A 185 -0.56 1.99 -4.94
N ALA A 186 -0.58 3.26 -4.52
CA ALA A 186 0.39 4.23 -5.01
C ALA A 186 1.68 4.12 -4.18
N THR A 187 2.81 4.28 -4.85
CA THR A 187 4.11 4.57 -4.24
C THR A 187 4.43 6.06 -4.32
N LYS A 188 5.22 6.58 -3.38
CA LYS A 188 5.80 7.92 -3.50
C LYS A 188 7.02 7.85 -4.40
N SER A 189 7.09 8.71 -5.41
CA SER A 189 8.24 8.94 -6.27
C SER A 189 8.88 10.29 -5.96
N ASP A 190 10.18 10.41 -6.23
CA ASP A 190 10.90 11.67 -6.09
C ASP A 190 10.54 12.61 -7.25
N PHE A 191 10.06 13.79 -6.89
CA PHE A 191 9.63 14.84 -7.80
C PHE A 191 10.66 15.98 -7.81
N GLN A 192 10.96 16.53 -8.99
CA GLN A 192 11.84 17.69 -9.15
C GLN A 192 11.11 18.81 -9.87
N TYR A 193 11.35 20.05 -9.45
CA TYR A 193 10.81 21.25 -10.11
C TYR A 193 11.85 22.37 -10.14
N TYR A 194 11.72 23.25 -11.14
CA TYR A 194 12.60 24.39 -11.34
C TYR A 194 11.77 25.65 -11.53
N PHE A 195 12.17 26.72 -10.85
CA PHE A 195 11.78 28.07 -11.22
C PHE A 195 12.85 28.62 -12.16
N ARG A 196 12.49 28.95 -13.40
CA ARG A 196 13.40 29.55 -14.38
C ARG A 196 13.00 30.99 -14.71
N SER A 197 13.97 31.84 -14.99
CA SER A 197 13.71 33.17 -15.54
C SER A 197 13.31 33.10 -17.02
N ARG A 198 12.83 34.22 -17.57
CA ARG A 198 12.56 34.42 -19.00
C ARG A 198 13.76 34.06 -19.90
N ASN A 199 14.98 34.18 -19.38
CA ASN A 199 16.22 33.88 -20.10
C ASN A 199 16.62 32.39 -20.01
N GLY A 200 15.79 31.53 -19.39
CA GLY A 200 16.04 30.09 -19.21
C GLY A 200 16.91 29.72 -18.00
N ASN A 201 17.55 30.70 -17.35
CA ASN A 201 18.38 30.50 -16.16
C ASN A 201 17.54 29.95 -15.00
N ILE A 202 18.04 28.92 -14.31
CA ILE A 202 17.42 28.39 -13.09
C ILE A 202 17.61 29.42 -11.98
N ILE A 203 16.50 29.93 -11.44
CA ILE A 203 16.45 30.84 -10.29
C ILE A 203 16.52 30.04 -9.00
N ASN A 204 15.66 29.01 -8.91
CA ASN A 204 15.61 28.09 -7.79
C ASN A 204 15.21 26.70 -8.31
N LYS A 205 15.57 25.65 -7.57
CA LYS A 205 15.18 24.26 -7.82
C LYS A 205 14.79 23.62 -6.50
N GLY A 206 13.82 22.71 -6.53
CA GLY A 206 13.45 21.95 -5.36
C GLY A 206 13.13 20.51 -5.70
N THR A 207 13.08 19.69 -4.66
CA THR A 207 12.58 18.32 -4.71
C THR A 207 11.40 18.16 -3.76
N GLY A 208 10.58 17.17 -4.02
CA GLY A 208 9.50 16.72 -3.14
C GLY A 208 9.24 15.23 -3.34
N THR A 209 8.33 14.66 -2.57
CA THR A 209 7.82 13.31 -2.86
C THR A 209 6.34 13.38 -3.20
N VAL A 210 5.94 12.69 -4.28
CA VAL A 210 4.57 12.72 -4.79
C VAL A 210 4.05 11.30 -5.01
N ALA A 211 2.80 11.06 -4.65
CA ALA A 211 2.03 9.91 -5.08
C ALA A 211 1.35 10.27 -6.42
N SER A 212 1.71 9.55 -7.47
CA SER A 212 1.25 9.81 -8.84
C SER A 212 0.48 8.62 -9.40
N ARG A 213 -0.41 8.90 -10.36
CA ARG A 213 -1.07 7.87 -11.20
C ARG A 213 -0.08 7.01 -12.00
N ARG A 214 1.13 7.51 -12.18
CA ARG A 214 2.23 6.82 -12.90
C ARG A 214 2.86 5.72 -12.04
N ASP A 215 2.83 5.87 -10.72
CA ASP A 215 3.59 5.07 -9.76
C ASP A 215 2.65 4.14 -8.96
N VAL A 216 1.89 3.32 -9.69
CA VAL A 216 0.88 2.40 -9.13
C VAL A 216 1.40 0.96 -9.19
N GLY A 217 1.72 0.41 -8.02
CA GLY A 217 2.01 -1.00 -7.81
C GLY A 217 0.75 -1.80 -7.46
N TRP A 218 0.88 -3.12 -7.45
CA TRP A 218 -0.18 -4.03 -6.96
C TRP A 218 0.40 -5.24 -6.22
N ILE A 219 -0.34 -5.73 -5.23
CA ILE A 219 -0.03 -6.95 -4.48
C ILE A 219 -1.19 -7.93 -4.64
N ASN A 220 -0.91 -9.16 -5.08
CA ASN A 220 -1.89 -10.23 -5.11
C ASN A 220 -2.22 -10.67 -3.68
N ILE A 221 -3.49 -10.53 -3.29
CA ILE A 221 -3.96 -11.03 -1.99
C ILE A 221 -4.39 -12.50 -2.07
N LYS A 222 -4.74 -13.03 -3.26
CA LYS A 222 -5.23 -14.40 -3.42
C LYS A 222 -4.13 -15.46 -3.18
N THR A 223 -4.64 -16.67 -2.92
CA THR A 223 -3.97 -17.96 -2.67
C THR A 223 -2.97 -18.01 -1.52
N ALA A 224 -3.39 -18.66 -0.45
CA ALA A 224 -2.48 -19.41 0.40
C ALA A 224 -2.29 -20.81 -0.19
N PHE A 225 -1.23 -21.05 -0.97
CA PHE A 225 -0.76 -22.42 -1.28
C PHE A 225 -0.08 -23.07 -0.05
N PHE A 226 -0.55 -22.73 1.15
CA PHE A 226 0.05 -22.97 2.45
C PHE A 226 -1.09 -23.09 3.45
N ASN A 227 -0.99 -24.01 4.41
CA ASN A 227 -2.01 -24.22 5.43
C ASN A 227 -2.39 -22.93 6.18
N LYS A 228 -1.49 -21.93 6.23
CA LYS A 228 -1.83 -20.58 6.70
C LYS A 228 -0.96 -19.47 6.07
N ARG A 229 -1.60 -18.41 5.57
CA ARG A 229 -0.98 -17.14 5.13
C ARG A 229 -1.70 -15.96 5.78
N ILE A 230 -0.94 -15.02 6.35
CA ILE A 230 -1.45 -13.74 6.86
C ILE A 230 -0.71 -12.62 6.14
N THR A 231 -1.43 -11.81 5.38
CA THR A 231 -0.95 -10.60 4.70
C THR A 231 -1.54 -9.38 5.39
N LEU A 232 -0.68 -8.46 5.83
CA LEU A 232 -1.06 -7.19 6.44
C LEU A 232 -0.37 -6.06 5.69
N LEU A 233 -1.17 -5.13 5.18
CA LEU A 233 -0.76 -3.95 4.43
C LEU A 233 -1.19 -2.72 5.25
N ASP A 234 -0.23 -1.95 5.75
CA ASP A 234 -0.50 -0.67 6.42
C ASP A 234 -0.22 0.48 5.43
N PHE A 235 -1.12 1.45 5.39
CA PHE A 235 -1.06 2.62 4.50
C PHE A 235 -1.00 3.91 5.32
N ASN A 236 -0.22 4.87 4.85
CA ASN A 236 -0.19 6.23 5.39
C ASN A 236 -0.71 7.19 4.31
N GLU A 237 -1.84 7.85 4.56
CA GLU A 237 -2.54 8.69 3.58
C GLU A 237 -2.76 7.97 2.22
N GLY A 238 -3.13 6.68 2.24
CA GLY A 238 -3.33 5.87 1.03
C GLY A 238 -2.05 5.38 0.35
N VAL A 239 -0.87 5.84 0.75
CA VAL A 239 0.43 5.35 0.24
C VAL A 239 0.82 4.12 1.04
N LEU A 240 1.29 3.06 0.35
CA LEU A 240 1.72 1.84 1.02
C LEU A 240 2.95 2.11 1.90
N ASN A 241 2.83 1.91 3.21
CA ASN A 241 3.87 2.19 4.18
C ASN A 241 4.55 0.91 4.68
N THR A 242 3.84 -0.20 4.80
CA THR A 242 4.39 -1.46 5.31
C THR A 242 3.66 -2.67 4.73
N VAL A 243 4.43 -3.67 4.32
CA VAL A 243 3.95 -5.00 3.90
C VAL A 243 4.47 -6.02 4.90
N ARG A 244 3.59 -6.82 5.50
CA ARG A 244 3.94 -7.96 6.35
C ARG A 244 3.24 -9.20 5.84
N ILE A 245 3.99 -10.17 5.35
CA ILE A 245 3.48 -11.47 4.93
C ILE A 245 4.07 -12.52 5.87
N ARG A 246 3.20 -13.24 6.59
CA ARG A 246 3.54 -14.43 7.35
C ARG A 246 2.97 -15.66 6.65
N LYS A 247 3.77 -16.70 6.53
CA LYS A 247 3.37 -18.04 6.06
C LYS A 247 3.85 -19.03 7.11
N ASP A 248 2.98 -19.91 7.60
CA ASP A 248 3.36 -20.83 8.68
C ASP A 248 3.87 -22.20 8.16
N SER A 249 3.68 -22.51 6.87
CA SER A 249 3.72 -23.89 6.36
C SER A 249 4.90 -24.25 5.44
N GLU A 250 5.79 -23.31 5.08
CA GLU A 250 6.92 -23.61 4.18
C GLU A 250 8.05 -24.41 4.85
N ILE A 251 8.23 -24.30 6.17
CA ILE A 251 9.41 -24.85 6.88
C ILE A 251 9.49 -26.39 6.87
N LEU A 252 8.36 -27.09 6.71
CA LEU A 252 8.33 -28.56 6.57
C LEU A 252 8.61 -29.06 5.14
N GLY A 253 8.38 -28.21 4.12
CA GLY A 253 8.72 -28.53 2.72
C GLY A 253 10.13 -28.10 2.33
N ILE A 254 10.57 -26.92 2.78
CA ILE A 254 11.90 -26.38 2.43
C ILE A 254 13.03 -27.18 3.11
N SER A 255 12.79 -27.92 4.20
CA SER A 255 13.81 -28.79 4.79
C SER A 255 14.25 -29.96 3.89
N GLN A 256 13.59 -30.17 2.75
CA GLN A 256 13.94 -31.15 1.72
C GLN A 256 14.43 -30.51 0.40
N LEU A 257 14.43 -29.18 0.27
CA LEU A 257 14.94 -28.51 -0.94
C LEU A 257 16.48 -28.44 -0.91
N PRO A 258 17.17 -28.88 -1.97
CA PRO A 258 18.63 -28.80 -2.04
C PRO A 258 19.10 -27.34 -2.10
N LEU A 259 20.13 -27.01 -1.31
CA LEU A 259 20.65 -25.64 -1.10
C LEU A 259 20.89 -24.85 -2.40
N ASN A 260 21.33 -25.53 -3.47
CA ASN A 260 21.66 -24.95 -4.77
C ASN A 260 20.51 -24.15 -5.45
N ALA A 261 19.26 -24.33 -5.02
CA ALA A 261 18.12 -23.59 -5.58
C ALA A 261 17.99 -22.16 -5.00
N VAL A 262 18.40 -21.94 -3.75
CA VAL A 262 18.19 -20.67 -3.03
C VAL A 262 19.15 -19.58 -3.51
N GLU A 263 20.38 -19.95 -3.87
CA GLU A 263 21.43 -19.01 -4.29
C GLU A 263 21.08 -18.23 -5.56
N ARG A 264 20.26 -18.81 -6.45
CA ARG A 264 19.85 -18.16 -7.71
C ARG A 264 18.80 -17.06 -7.54
N LEU A 265 18.07 -17.03 -6.43
CA LEU A 265 17.02 -16.02 -6.19
C LEU A 265 17.57 -14.71 -5.61
N LEU A 266 18.81 -14.70 -5.12
CA LEU A 266 19.44 -13.56 -4.45
C LEU A 266 20.22 -12.63 -5.41
N ALA A 267 20.22 -12.92 -6.72
CA ALA A 267 20.96 -12.15 -7.74
C ALA A 267 20.23 -10.89 -8.26
N VAL A 268 19.09 -10.50 -7.68
CA VAL A 268 18.30 -9.32 -8.11
C VAL A 268 18.75 -8.07 -7.33
N PRO A 269 19.04 -6.93 -7.98
CA PRO A 269 19.66 -5.79 -7.29
C PRO A 269 18.82 -5.11 -6.19
N GLY A 270 19.35 -5.17 -4.97
CA GLY A 270 19.51 -3.96 -4.14
C GLY A 270 18.42 -3.65 -3.13
N ASN A 271 17.57 -2.68 -3.45
CA ASN A 271 17.12 -1.72 -2.42
C ASN A 271 15.69 -1.93 -1.88
N ALA A 272 14.82 -2.67 -2.57
CA ALA A 272 13.43 -2.85 -2.14
C ALA A 272 13.19 -4.07 -1.24
N LEU A 273 14.02 -5.13 -1.34
CA LEU A 273 13.80 -6.40 -0.65
C LEU A 273 14.51 -6.52 0.71
N GLY A 274 15.55 -5.73 0.97
CA GLY A 274 16.36 -5.84 2.20
C GLY A 274 15.55 -5.73 3.50
N MET A 275 14.58 -4.81 3.55
CA MET A 275 13.74 -4.61 4.75
C MET A 275 12.72 -5.73 4.98
N ALA A 276 12.33 -6.49 3.94
CA ALA A 276 11.41 -7.61 4.08
C ALA A 276 12.09 -8.87 4.66
N PHE A 277 13.41 -9.02 4.46
CA PHE A 277 14.15 -10.25 4.76
C PHE A 277 15.20 -10.14 5.88
N ALA A 278 15.46 -8.95 6.44
CA ALA A 278 16.44 -8.76 7.52
C ALA A 278 16.24 -9.74 8.71
N GLY A 279 14.99 -9.87 9.20
CA GLY A 279 14.66 -10.82 10.28
C GLY A 279 14.63 -12.31 9.86
N TYR A 280 14.81 -12.62 8.58
CA TYR A 280 14.80 -14.01 8.09
C TYR A 280 16.14 -14.70 8.29
N GLN A 281 17.26 -13.97 8.17
CA GLN A 281 18.61 -14.52 8.39
C GLN A 281 18.85 -14.91 9.86
N GLU A 282 18.48 -14.05 10.80
CA GLU A 282 18.56 -14.35 12.25
C GLU A 282 17.72 -15.59 12.61
N ARG A 283 16.51 -15.71 12.03
CA ARG A 283 15.62 -16.84 12.26
C ARG A 283 16.13 -18.14 11.63
N LEU A 284 16.79 -18.08 10.48
CA LEU A 284 17.48 -19.22 9.87
C LEU A 284 18.64 -19.70 10.76
N LEU A 285 19.46 -18.78 11.28
CA LEU A 285 20.56 -19.11 12.20
C LEU A 285 20.05 -19.80 13.47
N TYR A 286 18.99 -19.27 14.08
CA TYR A 286 18.34 -19.87 15.25
C TYR A 286 17.79 -21.29 14.98
N LEU A 287 17.19 -21.51 13.80
CA LEU A 287 16.69 -22.83 13.41
C LEU A 287 17.82 -23.82 13.14
N GLN A 288 18.93 -23.39 12.53
CA GLN A 288 20.14 -24.21 12.37
C GLN A 288 20.74 -24.60 13.74
N GLN A 289 20.83 -23.67 14.69
CA GLN A 289 21.29 -23.96 16.06
C GLN A 289 20.36 -24.95 16.77
N ARG A 290 19.03 -24.79 16.67
CA ARG A 290 18.10 -25.79 17.24
C ARG A 290 18.22 -27.16 16.59
N LYS A 291 18.49 -27.23 15.28
CA LYS A 291 18.74 -28.51 14.59
C LYS A 291 20.03 -29.16 15.10
N ALA A 292 21.14 -28.42 15.14
CA ALA A 292 22.41 -28.93 15.66
C ALA A 292 22.30 -29.41 17.12
N LEU A 293 21.55 -28.71 17.98
CA LEU A 293 21.27 -29.14 19.36
C LEU A 293 20.37 -30.38 19.43
N LYS A 294 19.42 -30.55 18.50
CA LYS A 294 18.58 -31.75 18.44
C LYS A 294 19.39 -32.96 17.95
N ASP A 295 20.22 -32.77 16.94
CA ASP A 295 21.07 -33.81 16.35
C ASP A 295 22.19 -34.22 17.32
N ALA A 296 22.75 -33.29 18.11
CA ALA A 296 23.69 -33.57 19.20
C ALA A 296 23.02 -34.10 20.49
N GLY A 297 21.73 -33.83 20.68
CA GLY A 297 20.93 -34.22 21.84
C GLY A 297 20.11 -35.51 21.64
N ALA A 298 20.20 -36.14 20.46
CA ALA A 298 19.54 -37.40 20.13
C ALA A 298 20.28 -38.60 20.75
N VAL A 299 20.40 -38.60 22.08
CA VAL A 299 20.67 -39.82 22.86
C VAL A 299 19.32 -40.51 23.09
N ASP A 300 19.25 -41.80 22.80
CA ASP A 300 18.02 -42.59 22.85
C ASP A 300 17.26 -42.42 24.17
N ARG A 301 16.12 -41.72 24.10
CA ARG A 301 15.10 -41.82 25.13
C ARG A 301 14.15 -42.96 24.75
N PRO A 302 14.01 -44.01 25.59
CA PRO A 302 13.06 -45.08 25.31
C PRO A 302 11.64 -44.51 25.22
N ALA A 303 10.84 -45.10 24.34
CA ALA A 303 9.48 -44.65 24.05
C ALA A 303 8.63 -44.59 25.33
N GLN A 304 7.90 -43.48 25.50
CA GLN A 304 6.98 -43.28 26.62
C GLN A 304 5.54 -43.36 26.10
N ASP A 305 4.69 -44.08 26.84
CA ASP A 305 3.37 -44.56 26.42
C ASP A 305 2.42 -43.41 25.99
N PRO A 306 1.69 -43.54 24.86
CA PRO A 306 0.86 -42.47 24.32
C PRO A 306 -0.58 -42.53 24.86
N ASP A 307 -0.78 -42.30 26.16
CA ASP A 307 -2.13 -42.21 26.73
C ASP A 307 -2.29 -41.05 27.73
N THR A 308 -2.57 -39.85 27.21
CA THR A 308 -3.23 -38.76 27.96
C THR A 308 -3.82 -37.74 26.98
N ALA A 309 -5.10 -37.88 26.65
CA ALA A 309 -5.79 -36.97 25.75
C ALA A 309 -6.00 -35.58 26.40
N ILE A 310 -5.29 -34.56 25.90
CA ILE A 310 -5.55 -33.16 26.27
C ILE A 310 -6.69 -32.63 25.39
N ALA A 311 -7.90 -32.64 25.96
CA ALA A 311 -9.08 -32.02 25.33
C ALA A 311 -8.84 -30.51 25.15
N THR A 312 -8.70 -30.07 23.90
CA THR A 312 -8.46 -28.67 23.56
C THR A 312 -9.78 -28.02 23.13
N THR A 313 -10.48 -27.40 24.07
CA THR A 313 -11.77 -26.74 23.82
C THR A 313 -11.56 -25.44 23.05
N VAL A 314 -11.93 -25.42 21.76
CA VAL A 314 -11.90 -24.19 20.94
C VAL A 314 -13.17 -23.38 21.20
N THR A 315 -13.03 -22.26 21.90
CA THR A 315 -14.13 -21.31 22.14
C THR A 315 -14.26 -20.35 20.96
N ALA A 316 -15.36 -20.43 20.22
CA ALA A 316 -15.67 -19.50 19.13
C ALA A 316 -16.01 -18.10 19.67
N CYS A 317 -15.60 -17.06 18.94
CA CYS A 317 -15.97 -15.67 19.25
C CYS A 317 -17.48 -15.47 19.06
N LYS A 318 -18.21 -15.32 20.17
CA LYS A 318 -19.65 -15.00 20.15
C LYS A 318 -19.84 -13.50 19.88
N PRO A 319 -20.70 -13.08 18.93
CA PRO A 319 -21.05 -11.68 18.79
C PRO A 319 -21.85 -11.21 20.02
N SER A 320 -21.40 -10.10 20.62
CA SER A 320 -22.20 -9.34 21.59
C SER A 320 -23.14 -8.40 20.83
N GLY A 321 -24.44 -8.55 21.07
CA GLY A 321 -25.43 -7.49 20.78
C GLY A 321 -25.44 -6.42 21.87
#